data_AF-K3WN83-F1
#
_entry.id   AF-K3WN83-F1
#
_cell.length_a   1.000
_cell.length_b   1.000
_cell.length_c   1.000
_cell.angle_alpha   90.00
_cell.angle_beta   90.00
_cell.angle_gamma   90.00
#
_symmetry.space_group_name_H-M   'P 1'
#
loop_
_entity.id
_entity.type
_entity.pdbx_description
1 polymer ?
#
loop_
_entity_poly.entity_id
_entity_poly.type
_entity_poly.pdbx_seq_one_letter_code
_entity_poly.pdbx_strand_id
1 'polypeptide(L)'
;MNYTHAQLPERVQTRLNQFGLIFDELSGYLQRAVIWDSGFAIDLFDNFVATKTSANRTMAEISIAKSDVDATGCTATPCVQPNVFVFYHTEICTGNQMLSVVKCVLAEFKLKGNKVSMWASGGDYTGAPAMHAVGHVWTDPKSGVNNSVRAIHTQDIEQTASWSECLKDAYGTMVIPCYPQGMEPTSTDITWADPPFGNLVTQWLTENSMLKAQQQKPQSTGNEETSNTSSTTLTVAVSSYCYSLFP
;
A
#
# COMPACT_ATOMS: atom_id res chain seq x y z
N MET A 1 -10.19 4.78 8.69
CA MET A 1 -9.12 4.72 9.70
C MET A 1 -9.30 5.91 10.62
N ASN A 2 -9.33 5.69 11.94
CA ASN A 2 -9.51 6.74 12.93
C ASN A 2 -8.34 6.72 13.91
N TYR A 3 -7.15 7.07 13.42
CA TYR A 3 -5.95 7.20 14.24
C TYR A 3 -5.67 8.67 14.51
N THR A 4 -5.31 8.98 15.74
CA THR A 4 -4.71 10.26 16.11
C THR A 4 -3.20 10.23 15.83
N HIS A 5 -2.57 11.39 15.71
CA HIS A 5 -1.12 11.47 15.46
C HIS A 5 -0.29 10.69 16.49
N ALA A 6 -0.67 10.72 17.77
CA ALA A 6 0.06 10.05 18.85
C ALA A 6 -0.03 8.51 18.83
N GLN A 7 -1.02 7.95 18.10
CA GLN A 7 -1.19 6.50 17.96
C GLN A 7 -0.36 5.91 16.83
N LEU A 8 0.29 6.75 16.01
CA LEU A 8 1.05 6.30 14.85
C LEU A 8 2.42 5.74 15.25
N PRO A 9 3.04 4.89 14.42
CA PRO A 9 4.44 4.53 14.60
C PRO A 9 5.35 5.77 14.60
N GLU A 10 6.41 5.74 15.40
CA GLU A 10 7.36 6.86 15.56
C GLU A 10 7.91 7.37 14.22
N ARG A 11 8.18 6.45 13.27
CA ARG A 11 8.64 6.78 11.92
C ARG A 11 7.67 7.67 11.16
N VAL A 12 6.35 7.43 11.29
CA VAL A 12 5.30 8.22 10.67
C VAL A 12 5.19 9.58 11.35
N GLN A 13 5.20 9.60 12.69
CA GLN A 13 5.16 10.85 13.48
C GLN A 13 6.34 11.76 13.12
N THR A 14 7.56 11.21 13.17
CA THR A 14 8.80 11.92 12.84
C THR A 14 8.75 12.51 11.45
N ARG A 15 8.29 11.72 10.46
CA ARG A 15 8.14 12.21 9.09
C ARG A 15 7.17 13.37 9.01
N LEU A 16 5.98 13.28 9.60
CA LEU A 16 4.99 14.36 9.57
C LEU A 16 5.47 15.63 10.29
N ASN A 17 6.16 15.46 11.42
CA ASN A 17 6.73 16.56 12.19
C ASN A 17 7.75 17.36 11.39
N GLN A 18 8.54 16.73 10.51
CA GLN A 18 9.45 17.43 9.60
C GLN A 18 8.73 18.40 8.65
N PHE A 19 7.44 18.17 8.38
CA PHE A 19 6.60 19.04 7.54
C PHE A 19 5.64 19.94 8.35
N GLY A 20 5.67 19.88 9.69
CA GLY A 20 4.73 20.62 10.54
C GLY A 20 3.26 20.17 10.39
N LEU A 21 3.05 18.91 9.97
CA LEU A 21 1.75 18.35 9.67
C LEU A 21 1.24 17.47 10.84
N ILE A 22 -0.06 17.54 11.10
CA ILE A 22 -0.74 16.70 12.09
C ILE A 22 -1.60 15.69 11.33
N PHE A 23 -1.57 14.42 11.72
CA PHE A 23 -2.09 13.33 10.90
C PHE A 23 -3.61 13.38 10.71
N ASP A 24 -4.35 13.69 11.77
CA ASP A 24 -5.81 13.81 11.80
C ASP A 24 -6.31 15.05 11.03
N GLU A 25 -5.43 15.98 10.67
CA GLU A 25 -5.75 17.10 9.77
C GLU A 25 -5.57 16.75 8.27
N LEU A 26 -4.93 15.62 7.96
CA LEU A 26 -4.66 15.21 6.57
C LEU A 26 -5.90 14.60 5.91
N SER A 27 -5.97 14.71 4.59
CA SER A 27 -6.99 13.98 3.82
C SER A 27 -6.82 12.47 4.02
N GLY A 28 -7.92 11.71 3.98
CA GLY A 28 -7.89 10.26 4.16
C GLY A 28 -6.97 9.53 3.17
N TYR A 29 -6.77 10.08 1.97
CA TYR A 29 -5.79 9.58 1.00
C TYR A 29 -4.36 9.80 1.47
N LEU A 30 -4.02 11.01 1.92
CA LEU A 30 -2.66 11.33 2.37
C LEU A 30 -2.32 10.59 3.68
N GLN A 31 -3.31 10.36 4.56
CA GLN A 31 -3.17 9.49 5.72
C GLN A 31 -2.74 8.06 5.34
N ARG A 32 -3.42 7.45 4.36
CA ARG A 32 -3.05 6.11 3.86
C ARG A 32 -1.68 6.13 3.19
N ALA A 33 -1.42 7.13 2.36
CA ALA A 33 -0.17 7.27 1.62
C ALA A 33 1.02 7.41 2.56
N VAL A 34 0.93 8.21 3.63
CA VAL A 34 2.05 8.39 4.56
C VAL A 34 2.29 7.16 5.43
N ILE A 35 1.25 6.42 5.85
CA ILE A 35 1.39 5.14 6.56
C ILE A 35 2.11 4.13 5.64
N TRP A 36 1.58 3.94 4.43
CA TRP A 36 2.12 3.03 3.44
C TRP A 36 3.58 3.35 3.12
N ASP A 37 3.86 4.57 2.69
CA ASP A 37 5.18 4.99 2.24
C ASP A 37 6.20 5.07 3.38
N SER A 38 5.75 5.07 4.64
CA SER A 38 6.61 4.94 5.81
C SER A 38 6.92 3.48 6.18
N GLY A 39 6.40 2.49 5.45
CA GLY A 39 6.69 1.08 5.65
C GLY A 39 5.72 0.37 6.58
N PHE A 40 4.44 0.72 6.57
CA PHE A 40 3.43 0.07 7.40
C PHE A 40 2.23 -0.41 6.58
N ALA A 41 1.85 -1.65 6.83
CA ALA A 41 0.53 -2.20 6.54
C ALA A 41 -0.29 -2.20 7.85
N ILE A 42 -1.56 -2.59 7.77
CA ILE A 42 -2.48 -2.66 8.91
C ILE A 42 -3.05 -4.07 8.98
N ASP A 43 -3.08 -4.69 10.15
CA ASP A 43 -3.78 -5.98 10.31
C ASP A 43 -5.30 -5.79 10.51
N LEU A 44 -6.08 -6.87 10.46
CA LEU A 44 -7.54 -6.79 10.65
C LEU A 44 -7.98 -6.33 12.05
N PHE A 45 -7.03 -6.09 12.96
CA PHE A 45 -7.28 -5.57 14.31
C PHE A 45 -6.76 -4.14 14.45
N ASP A 46 -6.60 -3.43 13.32
CA ASP A 46 -6.13 -2.04 13.24
C ASP A 46 -4.72 -1.80 13.80
N ASN A 47 -3.87 -2.83 13.89
CA ASN A 47 -2.49 -2.69 14.33
C ASN A 47 -1.55 -2.45 13.15
N PHE A 48 -0.58 -1.56 13.35
CA PHE A 48 0.48 -1.32 12.37
C PHE A 48 1.44 -2.52 12.29
N VAL A 49 1.61 -3.03 11.07
CA VAL A 49 2.57 -4.09 10.76
C VAL A 49 3.72 -3.49 9.98
N ALA A 50 4.90 -3.47 10.60
CA ALA A 50 6.11 -2.96 9.96
C ALA A 50 6.48 -3.83 8.75
N THR A 51 6.84 -3.17 7.66
CA THR A 51 7.30 -3.77 6.41
C THR A 51 8.72 -3.32 6.15
N LYS A 52 9.61 -4.28 5.95
CA LYS A 52 10.97 -4.04 5.45
C LYS A 52 11.05 -4.39 3.98
N THR A 53 11.95 -3.75 3.27
CA THR A 53 12.15 -3.93 1.83
C THR A 53 13.58 -4.39 1.54
N SER A 54 13.76 -5.12 0.46
CA SER A 54 15.10 -5.49 -0.03
C SER A 54 15.72 -4.36 -0.83
N ALA A 55 17.06 -4.33 -0.86
CA ALA A 55 17.85 -3.53 -1.81
C ALA A 55 17.45 -2.04 -1.88
N ASN A 56 17.17 -1.42 -0.72
CA ASN A 56 16.81 -0.01 -0.59
C ASN A 56 15.58 0.40 -1.44
N ARG A 57 14.63 -0.51 -1.64
CA ARG A 57 13.38 -0.23 -2.35
C ARG A 57 12.41 0.55 -1.49
N THR A 58 11.73 1.51 -2.09
CA THR A 58 10.54 2.14 -1.52
C THR A 58 9.38 1.14 -1.50
N MET A 59 8.33 1.47 -0.76
CA MET A 59 7.09 0.68 -0.74
C MET A 59 6.35 0.69 -2.10
N ALA A 60 6.63 1.65 -2.99
CA ALA A 60 6.08 1.65 -4.35
C ALA A 60 6.73 0.58 -5.26
N GLU A 61 7.88 0.04 -4.89
CA GLU A 61 8.70 -0.83 -5.74
C GLU A 61 8.63 -2.32 -5.36
N ILE A 62 7.81 -2.67 -4.35
CA ILE A 62 7.72 -4.05 -3.85
C ILE A 62 6.69 -4.91 -4.58
N SER A 63 5.91 -4.33 -5.51
CA SER A 63 5.02 -5.12 -6.38
C SER A 63 5.83 -6.10 -7.23
N ILE A 64 5.21 -7.23 -7.58
CA ILE A 64 5.83 -8.30 -8.34
C ILE A 64 5.12 -8.39 -9.68
N ALA A 65 5.89 -8.34 -10.77
CA ALA A 65 5.34 -8.46 -12.10
C ALA A 65 4.90 -9.90 -12.37
N LYS A 66 3.88 -10.08 -13.23
CA LYS A 66 3.43 -11.43 -13.64
C LYS A 66 4.59 -12.27 -14.19
N SER A 67 5.48 -11.67 -14.98
CA SER A 67 6.65 -12.35 -15.54
C SER A 67 7.58 -12.94 -14.47
N ASP A 68 7.74 -12.24 -13.34
CA ASP A 68 8.56 -12.73 -12.23
C ASP A 68 7.88 -13.92 -11.56
N VAL A 69 6.55 -13.86 -11.36
CA VAL A 69 5.76 -14.97 -10.82
C VAL A 69 5.84 -16.19 -11.75
N ASP A 70 5.66 -16.00 -13.06
CA ASP A 70 5.75 -17.07 -14.06
C ASP A 70 7.14 -17.74 -14.03
N ALA A 71 8.21 -16.96 -13.85
CA ALA A 71 9.58 -17.45 -13.81
C ALA A 71 9.86 -18.37 -12.59
N THR A 72 9.04 -18.31 -11.54
CA THR A 72 9.13 -19.25 -10.39
C THR A 72 8.51 -20.63 -10.67
N GLY A 73 7.84 -20.79 -11.81
CA GLY A 73 7.03 -21.96 -12.13
C GLY A 73 5.67 -21.97 -11.44
N CYS A 74 5.23 -20.83 -10.88
CA CYS A 74 3.86 -20.65 -10.44
C CYS A 74 2.93 -20.37 -11.63
N THR A 75 1.66 -20.74 -11.46
CA THR A 75 0.61 -20.45 -12.46
C THR A 75 -0.30 -19.35 -11.93
N ALA A 76 -0.86 -18.58 -12.86
CA ALA A 76 -1.77 -17.49 -12.55
C ALA A 76 -3.03 -17.59 -13.41
N THR A 77 -4.19 -17.38 -12.78
CA THR A 77 -5.50 -17.37 -13.43
C THR A 77 -5.83 -15.94 -13.85
N PRO A 78 -6.28 -15.73 -15.10
CA PRO A 78 -6.77 -14.43 -15.54
C PRO A 78 -8.21 -14.18 -15.04
N CYS A 79 -8.46 -12.95 -14.61
CA CYS A 79 -9.78 -12.44 -14.28
C CYS A 79 -10.06 -11.16 -15.06
N VAL A 80 -11.31 -10.96 -15.47
CA VAL A 80 -11.74 -9.76 -16.20
C VAL A 80 -12.50 -8.84 -15.26
N GLN A 81 -12.06 -7.58 -15.18
CA GLN A 81 -12.74 -6.54 -14.39
C GLN A 81 -13.73 -5.73 -15.23
N PRO A 82 -14.62 -4.90 -14.63
CA PRO A 82 -15.72 -4.23 -15.34
C PRO A 82 -15.30 -3.37 -16.55
N ASN A 83 -14.09 -2.82 -16.54
CA ASN A 83 -13.53 -2.04 -17.65
C ASN A 83 -12.74 -2.89 -18.67
N VAL A 84 -13.04 -4.20 -18.74
CA VAL A 84 -12.48 -5.20 -19.65
C VAL A 84 -10.98 -5.47 -19.56
N PHE A 85 -10.25 -4.80 -18.66
CA PHE A 85 -8.86 -5.18 -18.40
C PHE A 85 -8.79 -6.54 -17.71
N VAL A 86 -7.68 -7.23 -17.98
CA VAL A 86 -7.36 -8.51 -17.36
C VAL A 86 -6.39 -8.26 -16.23
N PHE A 87 -6.69 -8.83 -15.06
CA PHE A 87 -5.72 -8.97 -13.98
C PHE A 87 -5.47 -10.44 -13.70
N TYR A 88 -4.40 -10.72 -12.97
CA TYR A 88 -3.98 -12.08 -12.66
C TYR A 88 -3.93 -12.28 -11.15
N HIS A 89 -4.20 -13.49 -10.70
CA HIS A 89 -3.92 -13.92 -9.33
C HIS A 89 -3.29 -15.31 -9.34
N THR A 90 -2.57 -15.64 -8.27
CA THR A 90 -1.93 -16.95 -8.13
C THR A 90 -2.96 -18.08 -8.09
N GLU A 91 -2.66 -19.17 -8.78
CA GLU A 91 -3.38 -20.43 -8.72
C GLU A 91 -2.48 -21.51 -8.10
N ILE A 92 -1.69 -22.22 -8.91
CA ILE A 92 -0.79 -23.26 -8.40
C ILE A 92 0.58 -22.64 -8.09
N CYS A 93 0.94 -22.61 -6.80
CA CYS A 93 2.22 -22.09 -6.35
C CYS A 93 2.56 -22.61 -4.95
N THR A 94 3.80 -23.09 -4.74
CA THR A 94 4.30 -23.40 -3.39
C THR A 94 4.77 -22.12 -2.70
N GLY A 95 4.88 -22.16 -1.35
CA GLY A 95 5.40 -21.04 -0.58
C GLY A 95 6.83 -20.68 -1.01
N ASN A 96 7.68 -21.69 -1.21
CA ASN A 96 9.08 -21.46 -1.64
C ASN A 96 9.17 -20.80 -3.02
N GLN A 97 8.33 -21.21 -3.98
CA GLN A 97 8.31 -20.58 -5.30
C GLN A 97 7.88 -19.12 -5.19
N MET A 98 6.76 -18.84 -4.50
CA MET A 98 6.30 -17.46 -4.34
C MET A 98 7.33 -16.59 -3.62
N LEU A 99 7.90 -17.10 -2.52
CA LEU A 99 8.90 -16.39 -1.72
C LEU A 99 10.19 -16.10 -2.50
N SER A 100 10.52 -16.86 -3.55
CA SER A 100 11.74 -16.63 -4.34
C SER A 100 11.79 -15.30 -5.11
N VAL A 101 10.65 -14.60 -5.25
CA VAL A 101 10.53 -13.33 -6.02
C VAL A 101 10.08 -12.15 -5.19
N VAL A 102 9.85 -12.33 -3.88
CA VAL A 102 9.33 -11.25 -3.03
C VAL A 102 10.37 -10.18 -2.75
N LYS A 103 9.89 -8.96 -2.51
CA LYS A 103 10.72 -7.76 -2.31
C LYS A 103 10.54 -7.15 -0.92
N CYS A 104 9.79 -7.82 -0.03
CA CYS A 104 9.46 -7.32 1.30
C CYS A 104 9.46 -8.42 2.37
N VAL A 105 9.56 -7.98 3.62
CA VAL A 105 9.39 -8.77 4.84
C VAL A 105 8.33 -8.07 5.69
N LEU A 106 7.35 -8.82 6.19
CA LEU A 106 6.35 -8.31 7.12
C LEU A 106 6.64 -8.79 8.54
N ALA A 107 6.50 -7.90 9.51
CA ALA A 107 6.59 -8.22 10.94
C ALA A 107 5.52 -9.25 11.38
N GLU A 108 5.68 -9.82 12.57
CA GLU A 108 4.67 -10.73 13.13
C GLU A 108 3.33 -10.04 13.36
N PHE A 109 2.24 -10.72 12.99
CA PHE A 109 0.86 -10.32 13.29
C PHE A 109 -0.03 -11.56 13.44
N LYS A 110 -1.27 -11.33 13.93
CA LYS A 110 -2.17 -12.40 14.41
C LYS A 110 -2.86 -13.19 13.29
N LEU A 111 -3.18 -12.56 12.16
CA LEU A 111 -3.99 -13.18 11.12
C LEU A 111 -3.19 -14.17 10.26
N LYS A 112 -3.28 -15.46 10.58
CA LYS A 112 -2.62 -16.56 9.85
C LYS A 112 -3.68 -17.50 9.24
N GLY A 113 -3.45 -18.00 8.02
CA GLY A 113 -4.24 -19.07 7.42
C GLY A 113 -5.45 -18.63 6.58
N ASN A 114 -5.42 -17.43 5.99
CA ASN A 114 -6.50 -17.00 5.10
C ASN A 114 -6.40 -17.68 3.72
N LYS A 115 -7.55 -18.01 3.12
CA LYS A 115 -7.67 -18.70 1.83
C LYS A 115 -7.81 -17.75 0.63
N VAL A 116 -7.43 -16.49 0.78
CA VAL A 116 -7.33 -15.52 -0.33
C VAL A 116 -6.03 -15.71 -1.13
N SER A 117 -5.93 -15.11 -2.32
CA SER A 117 -4.73 -15.20 -3.15
C SER A 117 -3.49 -14.61 -2.46
N MET A 118 -2.31 -15.21 -2.68
CA MET A 118 -1.01 -14.74 -2.17
C MET A 118 -0.36 -13.66 -3.04
N TRP A 119 -0.77 -13.57 -4.31
CA TRP A 119 -0.34 -12.53 -5.23
C TRP A 119 -1.46 -12.22 -6.23
N ALA A 120 -1.56 -10.96 -6.61
CA ALA A 120 -2.45 -10.52 -7.66
C ALA A 120 -1.96 -9.19 -8.25
N SER A 121 -2.23 -8.99 -9.54
CA SER A 121 -1.81 -7.83 -10.32
C SER A 121 -2.95 -6.84 -10.61
N GLY A 122 -4.07 -6.96 -9.92
CA GLY A 122 -5.25 -6.11 -10.14
C GLY A 122 -5.12 -4.76 -9.45
N GLY A 123 -6.18 -3.96 -9.55
CA GLY A 123 -6.30 -2.71 -8.81
C GLY A 123 -7.53 -1.93 -9.22
N ASP A 124 -8.10 -1.21 -8.25
CA ASP A 124 -9.12 -0.20 -8.50
C ASP A 124 -8.47 1.17 -8.57
N TYR A 125 -8.40 1.74 -9.78
CA TYR A 125 -7.83 3.08 -10.01
C TYR A 125 -8.71 4.21 -9.48
N THR A 126 -9.95 3.92 -9.10
CA THR A 126 -10.91 4.89 -8.56
C THR A 126 -11.01 4.83 -7.03
N GLY A 127 -10.57 3.73 -6.43
CA GLY A 127 -10.66 3.46 -4.99
C GLY A 127 -9.41 3.88 -4.21
N ALA A 128 -9.59 4.17 -2.92
CA ALA A 128 -8.49 4.29 -1.98
C ALA A 128 -8.07 2.87 -1.53
N PRO A 129 -6.83 2.41 -1.77
CA PRO A 129 -6.43 1.07 -1.39
C PRO A 129 -6.44 0.92 0.13
N ALA A 130 -6.88 -0.24 0.62
CA ALA A 130 -6.72 -0.65 2.02
C ALA A 130 -5.46 -1.49 2.10
N MET A 131 -4.49 -1.19 2.98
CA MET A 131 -3.20 -1.91 3.00
C MET A 131 -3.19 -2.97 4.10
N HIS A 132 -3.87 -4.10 3.85
CA HIS A 132 -4.08 -5.14 4.86
C HIS A 132 -2.98 -6.20 4.88
N ALA A 133 -2.37 -6.43 6.04
CA ALA A 133 -1.41 -7.50 6.26
C ALA A 133 -2.14 -8.84 6.51
N VAL A 134 -1.85 -9.85 5.69
CA VAL A 134 -2.49 -11.17 5.73
C VAL A 134 -1.47 -12.29 5.70
N GLY A 135 -1.67 -13.30 6.55
CA GLY A 135 -0.86 -14.50 6.59
C GLY A 135 -1.55 -15.66 5.89
N HIS A 136 -0.80 -16.35 5.04
CA HIS A 136 -1.19 -17.57 4.35
C HIS A 136 -0.41 -18.72 4.94
N VAL A 137 -1.11 -19.72 5.49
CA VAL A 137 -0.50 -20.91 6.09
C VAL A 137 -1.25 -22.12 5.60
N TRP A 138 -0.54 -23.08 5.01
CA TRP A 138 -1.12 -24.33 4.54
C TRP A 138 -0.07 -25.44 4.54
N THR A 139 -0.53 -26.68 4.64
CA THR A 139 0.30 -27.86 4.39
C THR A 139 0.07 -28.29 2.95
N ASP A 140 1.13 -28.40 2.16
CA ASP A 140 1.04 -28.91 0.80
C ASP A 140 0.61 -30.38 0.85
N PRO A 141 -0.53 -30.76 0.25
CA PRO A 141 -1.10 -32.09 0.41
C PRO A 141 -0.29 -33.19 -0.29
N LYS A 142 0.59 -32.83 -1.24
CA LYS A 142 1.40 -33.80 -1.99
C LYS A 142 2.74 -34.07 -1.31
N SER A 143 3.38 -33.02 -0.79
CA SER A 143 4.72 -33.08 -0.21
C SER A 143 4.73 -33.11 1.31
N GLY A 144 3.62 -32.74 1.98
CA GLY A 144 3.54 -32.60 3.43
C GLY A 144 4.27 -31.38 3.99
N VAL A 145 4.81 -30.51 3.13
CA VAL A 145 5.57 -29.32 3.54
C VAL A 145 4.61 -28.26 4.05
N ASN A 146 4.90 -27.71 5.24
CA ASN A 146 4.20 -26.54 5.76
C ASN A 146 4.74 -25.28 5.09
N ASN A 147 3.85 -24.50 4.49
CA ASN A 147 4.17 -23.24 3.85
C ASN A 147 3.63 -22.08 4.70
N SER A 148 4.36 -20.97 4.69
CA SER A 148 3.97 -19.73 5.34
C SER A 148 4.41 -18.57 4.46
N VAL A 149 3.44 -17.80 3.96
CA VAL A 149 3.66 -16.60 3.15
C VAL A 149 2.89 -15.47 3.81
N ARG A 150 3.44 -14.26 3.85
CA ARG A 150 2.68 -13.07 4.20
C ARG A 150 2.37 -12.28 2.94
N ALA A 151 1.32 -11.49 2.97
CA ALA A 151 0.99 -10.61 1.87
C ALA A 151 0.36 -9.32 2.35
N ILE A 152 0.50 -8.27 1.54
CA ILE A 152 -0.21 -7.02 1.67
C ILE A 152 -1.30 -7.00 0.61
N HIS A 153 -2.55 -6.99 1.04
CA HIS A 153 -3.71 -6.85 0.18
C HIS A 153 -4.07 -5.38 0.07
N THR A 154 -4.42 -4.92 -1.13
CA THR A 154 -4.86 -3.53 -1.38
C THR A 154 -6.38 -3.32 -1.27
N GLN A 155 -7.10 -4.36 -0.86
CA GLN A 155 -8.54 -4.39 -0.70
C GLN A 155 -8.90 -5.03 0.65
N ASP A 156 -10.07 -4.68 1.20
CA ASP A 156 -10.62 -5.37 2.36
C ASP A 156 -10.74 -6.88 2.10
N ILE A 157 -10.32 -7.67 3.08
CA ILE A 157 -10.27 -9.13 2.94
C ILE A 157 -11.64 -9.76 2.74
N GLU A 158 -12.68 -9.15 3.31
CA GLU A 158 -14.07 -9.57 3.11
C GLU A 158 -14.57 -9.34 1.66
N GLN A 159 -13.88 -8.49 0.91
CA GLN A 159 -14.20 -8.17 -0.48
C GLN A 159 -13.22 -8.82 -1.46
N THR A 160 -12.23 -9.56 -0.97
CA THR A 160 -11.24 -10.25 -1.79
C THR A 160 -11.79 -11.62 -2.20
N ALA A 161 -11.62 -12.02 -3.46
CA ALA A 161 -12.00 -13.35 -3.90
C ALA A 161 -11.20 -14.43 -3.17
N SER A 162 -11.81 -15.61 -2.99
CA SER A 162 -11.09 -16.79 -2.53
C SER A 162 -9.99 -17.15 -3.52
N TRP A 163 -9.03 -17.94 -3.05
CA TRP A 163 -8.00 -18.53 -3.91
C TRP A 163 -8.64 -19.29 -5.09
N SER A 164 -8.09 -19.06 -6.27
CA SER A 164 -8.57 -19.57 -7.56
C SER A 164 -9.96 -19.05 -8.01
N GLU A 165 -10.48 -17.98 -7.39
CA GLU A 165 -11.75 -17.37 -7.79
C GLU A 165 -11.57 -15.95 -8.33
N CYS A 166 -12.40 -15.57 -9.30
CA CYS A 166 -12.53 -14.19 -9.75
C CYS A 166 -13.72 -13.52 -9.06
N LEU A 167 -13.55 -12.26 -8.66
CA LEU A 167 -14.70 -11.44 -8.29
C LEU A 167 -15.53 -11.16 -9.55
N LYS A 168 -16.85 -11.33 -9.43
CA LYS A 168 -17.78 -10.95 -10.48
C LYS A 168 -18.14 -9.47 -10.34
N ASP A 169 -18.08 -8.73 -11.45
CA ASP A 169 -18.50 -7.32 -11.52
C ASP A 169 -17.78 -6.36 -10.54
N ALA A 170 -16.58 -6.74 -10.08
CA ALA A 170 -15.75 -5.91 -9.20
C ALA A 170 -14.34 -5.71 -9.79
N TYR A 171 -13.69 -4.61 -9.39
CA TYR A 171 -12.29 -4.37 -9.73
C TYR A 171 -11.38 -5.40 -9.05
N GLY A 172 -10.28 -5.73 -9.72
CA GLY A 172 -9.25 -6.59 -9.14
C GLY A 172 -8.55 -5.91 -7.95
N THR A 173 -7.76 -6.70 -7.23
CA THR A 173 -6.91 -6.22 -6.14
C THR A 173 -5.44 -6.50 -6.45
N MET A 174 -4.56 -5.64 -5.97
CA MET A 174 -3.14 -5.95 -5.90
C MET A 174 -2.86 -6.67 -4.58
N VAL A 175 -2.16 -7.80 -4.68
CA VAL A 175 -1.67 -8.54 -3.51
C VAL A 175 -0.16 -8.70 -3.64
N ILE A 176 0.57 -8.20 -2.65
CA ILE A 176 2.02 -8.15 -2.63
C ILE A 176 2.54 -9.17 -1.61
N PRO A 177 3.08 -10.32 -2.05
CA PRO A 177 3.64 -11.30 -1.13
C PRO A 177 4.96 -10.80 -0.54
N CYS A 178 5.18 -11.14 0.72
CA CYS A 178 6.34 -10.82 1.52
C CYS A 178 6.78 -12.06 2.33
N TYR A 179 8.04 -12.07 2.74
CA TYR A 179 8.50 -13.02 3.74
C TYR A 179 7.83 -12.76 5.10
N PRO A 180 7.51 -13.84 5.86
CA PRO A 180 7.43 -13.75 7.30
C PRO A 180 8.78 -13.34 7.89
N GLN A 181 8.79 -12.36 8.81
CA GLN A 181 10.00 -12.00 9.55
C GLN A 181 10.62 -13.22 10.25
N GLY A 182 11.93 -13.36 10.10
CA GLY A 182 12.70 -14.52 10.56
C GLY A 182 12.71 -15.70 9.58
N MET A 183 12.02 -15.60 8.44
CA MET A 183 12.04 -16.61 7.37
C MET A 183 12.66 -16.10 6.07
N GLU A 184 13.04 -14.82 6.01
CA GLU A 184 13.76 -14.24 4.90
C GLU A 184 15.18 -14.82 4.76
N PRO A 185 15.72 -14.91 3.53
CA PRO A 185 17.07 -15.39 3.30
C PRO A 185 18.09 -14.45 3.96
N THR A 186 19.00 -15.04 4.74
CA THR A 186 20.18 -14.35 5.27
C THR A 186 21.32 -14.45 4.26
N SER A 187 21.26 -13.65 3.19
CA SER A 187 22.36 -13.52 2.22
C SER A 187 23.08 -12.19 2.42
N THR A 188 24.39 -12.14 2.19
CA THR A 188 25.16 -10.88 2.17
C THR A 188 24.68 -9.91 1.11
N ASP A 189 24.03 -10.42 0.06
CA ASP A 189 23.61 -9.62 -1.09
C ASP A 189 22.23 -8.97 -0.90
N ILE A 190 21.48 -9.36 0.13
CA ILE A 190 20.15 -8.85 0.41
C ILE A 190 20.11 -8.28 1.83
N THR A 191 20.07 -6.95 1.92
CA THR A 191 19.77 -6.25 3.17
C THR A 191 18.28 -5.92 3.23
N TRP A 192 17.64 -6.34 4.32
CA TRP A 192 16.24 -6.01 4.64
C TRP A 192 16.21 -4.86 5.64
N ALA A 193 15.67 -3.72 5.24
CA ALA A 193 15.63 -2.50 6.06
C ALA A 193 14.28 -1.80 5.96
N ASP A 194 14.05 -0.82 6.84
CA ASP A 194 12.90 0.07 6.67
C ASP A 194 13.00 0.77 5.31
N PRO A 195 11.89 0.87 4.56
CA PRO A 195 11.91 1.43 3.22
C PRO A 195 12.29 2.91 3.25
N PRO A 196 13.13 3.40 2.33
CA PRO A 196 13.22 4.83 2.07
C PRO A 196 11.84 5.41 1.72
N PHE A 197 11.64 6.67 2.08
CA PHE A 197 10.44 7.41 1.73
C PHE A 197 10.40 7.68 0.22
N GLY A 198 9.24 7.46 -0.41
CA GLY A 198 9.02 7.73 -1.82
C GLY A 198 8.90 9.22 -2.13
N ASN A 199 9.30 9.58 -3.35
CA ASN A 199 9.31 10.97 -3.82
C ASN A 199 7.89 11.56 -3.91
N LEU A 200 6.90 10.78 -4.36
CA LEU A 200 5.54 11.26 -4.58
C LEU A 200 4.86 11.68 -3.26
N VAL A 201 4.91 10.82 -2.25
CA VAL A 201 4.32 11.14 -0.94
C VAL A 201 5.06 12.30 -0.28
N THR A 202 6.38 12.34 -0.44
CA THR A 202 7.20 13.47 0.03
C THR A 202 6.77 14.78 -0.61
N GLN A 203 6.52 14.80 -1.93
CA GLN A 203 6.00 15.97 -2.63
C GLN A 203 4.61 16.39 -2.10
N TRP A 204 3.70 15.44 -1.90
CA TRP A 204 2.37 15.75 -1.34
C TRP A 204 2.46 16.35 0.07
N LEU A 205 3.37 15.85 0.92
CA LEU A 205 3.61 16.43 2.25
C LEU A 205 4.16 17.85 2.15
N THR A 206 5.09 18.11 1.23
CA THR A 206 5.60 19.47 0.95
C THR A 206 4.47 20.42 0.54
N GLU A 207 3.64 20.02 -0.42
CA GLU A 207 2.52 20.84 -0.90
C GLU A 207 1.52 21.15 0.22
N ASN A 208 1.16 20.17 1.04
CA ASN A 208 0.24 20.35 2.17
C ASN A 208 0.84 21.25 3.27
N SER A 209 2.15 21.13 3.53
CA SER A 209 2.86 22.03 4.46
C SER A 209 2.80 23.49 3.98
N MET A 210 3.02 23.73 2.68
CA MET A 210 2.92 25.06 2.08
C MET A 210 1.50 25.62 2.16
N LEU A 211 0.48 24.81 1.88
CA LEU A 211 -0.93 25.22 1.99
C LEU A 211 -1.29 25.61 3.44
N LYS A 212 -0.84 24.83 4.43
CA LYS A 212 -1.04 25.14 5.85
C LYS A 212 -0.38 26.47 6.23
N ALA A 213 0.85 26.72 5.77
CA ALA A 213 1.55 27.97 6.02
C ALA A 213 0.84 29.19 5.41
N GLN A 214 0.22 29.04 4.24
CA GLN A 214 -0.56 30.11 3.60
C GLN A 214 -1.84 30.43 4.38
N GLN A 215 -2.51 29.42 4.93
CA GLN A 215 -3.72 29.60 5.75
C GLN A 215 -3.43 30.26 7.10
N GLN A 216 -2.21 30.11 7.61
CA GLN A 216 -1.77 30.71 8.89
C GLN A 216 -1.24 32.15 8.75
N LYS A 217 -1.11 32.68 7.53
CA LYS A 217 -0.67 34.06 7.34
C LYS A 217 -1.77 35.01 7.82
N PRO A 218 -1.48 35.97 8.71
CA PRO A 218 -2.48 36.92 9.19
C PRO A 218 -3.11 37.64 8.00
N GLN A 219 -4.44 37.61 7.93
CA GLN A 219 -5.19 38.51 7.05
C GLN A 219 -4.83 39.92 7.50
N SER A 220 -4.03 40.61 6.70
CA SER A 220 -3.69 42.01 6.92
C SER A 220 -4.98 42.78 7.11
N THR A 221 -5.20 43.29 8.33
CA THR A 221 -6.16 44.37 8.59
C THR A 221 -5.58 45.64 7.99
N GLY A 222 -5.70 45.76 6.67
CA GLY A 222 -5.56 47.02 5.95
C GLY A 222 -6.93 47.66 5.82
N ASN A 223 -7.13 48.79 6.48
CA ASN A 223 -8.20 49.72 6.18
C ASN A 223 -8.03 50.20 4.72
N GLU A 224 -9.06 50.09 3.88
CA GLU A 224 -9.73 51.22 3.22
C GLU A 224 -10.70 50.77 2.11
N GLU A 225 -11.82 51.48 2.10
CA GLU A 225 -12.69 51.81 0.96
C GLU A 225 -13.31 50.70 0.07
N THR A 226 -14.64 50.78 0.03
CA THR A 226 -15.56 50.20 -0.94
C THR A 226 -15.04 50.17 -2.38
N SER A 227 -14.86 48.98 -2.94
CA SER A 227 -15.15 48.75 -4.36
C SER A 227 -15.52 47.29 -4.66
N ASN A 228 -16.40 47.14 -5.65
CA ASN A 228 -17.29 46.01 -5.89
C ASN A 228 -16.64 44.61 -5.94
N THR A 229 -17.33 43.68 -5.27
CA THR A 229 -17.19 42.23 -5.42
C THR A 229 -17.49 41.78 -6.85
N SER A 230 -16.45 41.34 -7.57
CA SER A 230 -16.60 40.30 -8.60
C SER A 230 -16.10 38.99 -8.01
N SER A 231 -17.03 38.07 -7.79
CA SER A 231 -16.76 36.71 -7.33
C SER A 231 -16.04 35.95 -8.45
N THR A 232 -14.71 35.86 -8.38
CA THR A 232 -13.97 34.86 -9.14
C THR A 232 -14.09 33.53 -8.42
N THR A 233 -14.97 32.67 -8.95
CA THR A 233 -15.04 31.26 -8.61
C THR A 233 -13.68 30.63 -8.91
N LEU A 234 -12.93 30.22 -7.88
CA LEU A 234 -11.72 29.42 -8.06
C LEU A 234 -12.15 28.02 -8.50
N THR A 235 -12.12 27.79 -9.80
CA THR A 235 -12.19 26.44 -10.37
C THR A 235 -10.95 25.68 -9.89
N VAL A 236 -11.15 24.72 -8.99
CA VAL A 236 -10.11 23.76 -8.59
C VAL A 236 -9.78 22.93 -9.82
N ALA A 237 -8.68 23.28 -10.50
CA ALA A 237 -8.07 22.39 -11.46
C ALA A 237 -7.39 21.26 -10.67
N VAL A 238 -8.13 20.18 -10.44
CA VAL A 238 -7.54 18.90 -10.02
C VAL A 238 -6.67 18.45 -11.18
N SER A 239 -5.39 18.82 -11.12
CA SER A 239 -4.40 18.46 -12.13
C SER A 239 -4.29 16.94 -12.17
N SER A 240 -4.51 16.39 -13.36
CA SER A 240 -4.59 14.98 -13.71
C SER A 240 -3.25 14.23 -13.55
N TYR A 241 -2.67 14.19 -12.35
CA TYR A 241 -1.42 13.48 -12.06
C TYR A 241 -1.58 12.25 -11.17
N CYS A 242 -2.77 11.67 -11.08
CA CYS A 242 -2.94 10.30 -10.53
C CYS A 242 -2.48 9.18 -11.50
N TYR A 243 -1.97 9.53 -12.69
CA TYR A 243 -1.84 8.60 -13.82
C TYR A 243 -0.55 7.75 -13.87
N SER A 244 0.25 7.68 -12.81
CA SER A 244 1.52 6.93 -12.87
C SER A 244 1.80 6.01 -11.68
N LEU A 245 0.77 5.65 -10.90
CA LEU A 245 0.98 4.85 -9.68
C LEU A 245 1.03 3.34 -9.88
N PHE A 246 0.72 2.81 -11.07
CA PHE A 246 0.82 1.38 -11.36
C PHE A 246 1.14 1.17 -12.85
N PRO A 247 2.34 0.69 -13.23
CA PRO A 247 2.53 0.04 -14.52
C PRO A 247 1.84 -1.34 -14.55
#